data_AF-A0A1F8NIQ6-F1
#
_entry.id   AF-A0A1F8NIQ6-F1
#
_cell.length_a   1.000
_cell.length_b   1.000
_cell.length_c   1.000
_cell.angle_alpha   90.00
_cell.angle_beta   90.00
_cell.angle_gamma   90.00
#
_symmetry.space_group_name_H-M   'P 1'
#
loop_
_entity.id
_entity.type
_entity.pdbx_description
1 polymer ?
#
loop_
_entity_poly.entity_id
_entity_poly.type
_entity_poly.pdbx_seq_one_letter_code
_entity_poly.pdbx_strand_id
1 'polypeptide(L)'
;MSHQPFESWLLTQDGVTQEQAANLQAHLVECEVCAALAVALGEVESKLRSAEPLRPAPGFTARWHARSERAAERRSARQAWLALALSIGLAVLLLALLVLGVMASPGDWAARGLRTVAGWIADVRLAWSLVGAFLGSLPEPVSLASGIGLGLGLMLVLVGLAAAWFITVHRFAFPVHRGGVRR
;
A
#
# COMPACT_ATOMS: atom_id res chain seq x y z
N MET A 1 -40.32 33.33 26.33
CA MET A 1 -38.89 33.09 26.70
C MET A 1 -38.26 32.21 25.62
N SER A 2 -36.93 32.18 25.49
CA SER A 2 -36.25 31.39 24.46
C SER A 2 -36.26 29.90 24.79
N HIS A 3 -36.89 29.06 23.96
CA HIS A 3 -36.93 27.59 24.10
C HIS A 3 -35.71 26.88 23.53
N GLN A 4 -34.98 27.57 22.64
CA GLN A 4 -33.93 27.03 21.77
C GLN A 4 -32.80 26.26 22.50
N PRO A 5 -32.23 26.74 23.63
CA PRO A 5 -31.17 25.99 24.32
C PRO A 5 -31.70 24.69 24.93
N PHE A 6 -32.88 24.70 25.52
CA PHE A 6 -33.47 23.53 26.19
C PHE A 6 -33.86 22.44 25.20
N GLU A 7 -34.43 22.81 24.05
CA GLU A 7 -34.71 21.86 22.96
C GLU A 7 -33.43 21.18 22.46
N SER A 8 -32.35 21.95 22.30
CA SER A 8 -31.07 21.40 21.83
C SER A 8 -30.46 20.40 22.82
N TRP A 9 -30.56 20.68 24.12
CA TRP A 9 -30.07 19.79 25.17
C TRP A 9 -30.88 18.49 25.24
N LEU A 10 -32.20 18.59 25.04
CA LEU A 10 -33.11 17.45 25.08
C LEU A 10 -32.91 16.48 23.89
N LEU A 11 -32.60 17.00 22.70
CA LEU A 11 -32.39 16.20 21.48
C LEU A 11 -31.00 15.58 21.41
N THR A 12 -29.98 16.29 21.87
CA THR A 12 -28.58 15.85 21.69
C THR A 12 -28.17 14.90 22.81
N GLN A 13 -28.62 15.15 24.05
CA GLN A 13 -28.28 14.44 25.31
C GLN A 13 -26.77 14.31 25.64
N ASP A 14 -25.88 14.38 24.66
CA ASP A 14 -24.44 14.37 24.77
C ASP A 14 -23.89 15.76 25.11
N GLY A 15 -23.01 15.82 26.13
CA GLY A 15 -22.27 17.04 26.48
C GLY A 15 -23.01 18.04 27.37
N VAL A 16 -24.17 17.69 27.94
CA VAL A 16 -24.91 18.54 28.89
C VAL A 16 -24.20 18.51 30.26
N THR A 17 -23.81 19.68 30.78
CA THR A 17 -23.20 19.78 32.12
C THR A 17 -24.25 19.58 33.22
N GLN A 18 -23.81 19.26 34.44
CA GLN A 18 -24.72 19.08 35.58
C GLN A 18 -25.57 20.33 35.88
N GLU A 19 -25.00 21.51 35.70
CA GLU A 19 -25.71 22.79 35.85
C GLU A 19 -26.75 22.99 34.75
N GLN A 20 -26.43 22.65 33.50
CA GLN A 20 -27.37 22.70 32.37
C GLN A 20 -28.51 21.70 32.55
N ALA A 21 -28.23 20.50 33.08
CA ALA A 21 -29.25 19.50 33.38
C ALA A 21 -30.22 19.98 34.49
N ALA A 22 -29.71 20.63 35.54
CA ALA A 22 -30.54 21.22 36.58
C ALA A 22 -31.43 22.35 36.03
N ASN A 23 -30.88 23.23 35.19
CA ASN A 23 -31.63 24.30 34.52
C ASN A 23 -32.68 23.76 33.54
N LEU A 24 -32.36 22.68 32.81
CA LEU A 24 -33.31 21.98 31.94
C LEU A 24 -34.47 21.42 32.77
N GLN A 25 -34.18 20.75 33.89
CA GLN A 25 -35.21 20.18 34.75
C GLN A 25 -36.14 21.26 35.32
N ALA A 26 -35.59 22.39 35.75
CA ALA A 26 -36.39 23.54 36.19
C ALA A 26 -37.29 24.08 35.06
N HIS A 27 -36.75 24.19 33.84
CA HIS A 27 -37.51 24.67 32.68
C HIS A 27 -38.65 23.72 32.28
N LEU A 28 -38.46 22.40 32.39
CA LEU A 28 -39.50 21.42 32.09
C LEU A 28 -40.69 21.49 33.05
N VAL A 29 -40.53 22.05 34.26
CA VAL A 29 -41.64 22.27 35.20
C VAL A 29 -42.47 23.48 34.80
N GLU A 30 -41.84 24.52 34.25
CA GLU A 30 -42.49 25.80 33.94
C GLU A 30 -42.98 25.89 32.49
N CYS A 31 -42.46 25.06 31.58
CA CYS A 31 -42.76 25.11 30.15
C CYS A 31 -43.43 23.83 29.64
N GLU A 32 -44.75 23.91 29.42
CA GLU A 32 -45.54 22.80 28.87
C GLU A 32 -45.05 22.30 27.50
N VAL A 33 -44.55 23.19 26.65
CA VAL A 33 -44.05 22.84 25.30
C VAL A 33 -42.83 21.93 25.39
N CYS A 34 -41.83 22.32 26.19
CA CYS A 34 -40.63 21.53 26.36
C CYS A 34 -40.90 20.24 27.15
N ALA A 35 -41.84 20.25 28.10
CA ALA A 35 -42.31 19.06 28.80
C ALA A 35 -42.95 18.04 27.85
N ALA A 36 -43.84 18.50 26.97
CA ALA A 36 -44.47 17.65 25.96
C ALA A 36 -43.43 17.03 25.00
N LEU A 37 -42.42 17.82 24.59
CA LEU A 37 -41.32 17.32 23.77
C LEU A 37 -40.51 16.23 24.49
N ALA A 38 -40.22 16.40 25.78
CA ALA A 38 -39.48 15.42 26.57
C ALA A 38 -40.22 14.08 26.68
N VAL A 39 -41.53 14.13 26.90
CA VAL A 39 -42.39 12.94 26.92
C VAL A 39 -42.40 12.26 25.55
N ALA A 40 -42.60 13.03 24.47
CA ALA A 40 -42.62 12.49 23.11
C ALA A 40 -41.29 11.82 22.73
N LEU A 41 -40.15 12.41 23.10
CA LEU A 41 -38.83 11.81 22.87
C LEU A 41 -38.65 10.51 23.65
N GLY A 42 -39.07 10.47 24.92
CA GLY A 42 -39.05 9.25 25.72
C GLY A 42 -39.90 8.12 25.12
N GLU A 43 -41.05 8.44 24.55
CA GLU A 43 -41.88 7.46 23.84
C GLU A 43 -41.22 6.93 22.57
N VAL A 44 -40.60 7.80 21.76
CA VAL A 44 -39.88 7.41 20.55
C VAL A 44 -38.69 6.53 20.92
N GLU A 45 -37.90 6.92 21.91
CA GLU A 45 -36.75 6.15 22.37
C GLU A 45 -37.18 4.77 22.89
N SER A 46 -38.26 4.71 23.67
CA SER A 46 -38.85 3.45 24.14
C SER A 46 -39.28 2.56 22.98
N LYS A 47 -39.96 3.10 21.95
CA LYS A 47 -40.35 2.36 20.74
C LYS A 47 -39.14 1.88 19.94
N LEU A 48 -38.08 2.68 19.83
CA LEU A 48 -36.86 2.29 19.13
C LEU A 48 -36.08 1.21 19.88
N ARG A 49 -35.99 1.30 21.21
CA ARG A 49 -35.30 0.32 22.06
C ARG A 49 -36.06 -0.99 22.18
N SER A 50 -37.40 -0.96 22.08
CA SER A 50 -38.25 -2.15 22.10
C SER A 50 -38.46 -2.79 20.72
N ALA A 51 -38.02 -2.15 19.65
CA ALA A 51 -38.08 -2.72 18.32
C ALA A 51 -37.16 -3.94 18.22
N GLU A 52 -37.70 -5.07 17.75
CA GLU A 52 -36.91 -6.27 17.50
C GLU A 52 -35.82 -5.98 16.46
N PRO A 53 -34.55 -6.32 16.73
CA PRO A 53 -33.47 -6.15 15.75
C PRO A 53 -33.78 -6.92 14.46
N LEU A 54 -33.77 -6.22 13.32
CA LEU A 54 -33.93 -6.89 12.02
C LEU A 54 -32.78 -7.85 11.78
N ARG A 55 -33.11 -9.13 11.60
CA ARG A 55 -32.11 -10.14 11.22
C ARG A 55 -31.79 -10.04 9.73
N PRO A 56 -30.51 -10.19 9.36
CA PRO A 56 -30.14 -10.21 7.95
C PRO A 56 -30.84 -11.38 7.25
N ALA A 57 -31.33 -11.12 6.03
CA ALA A 57 -31.94 -12.16 5.21
C ALA A 57 -30.98 -13.34 5.00
N PRO A 58 -31.49 -14.58 4.90
CA PRO A 58 -30.68 -15.75 4.63
C PRO A 58 -29.70 -15.54 3.47
N GLY A 59 -28.46 -16.00 3.65
CA GLY A 59 -27.39 -15.86 2.66
C GLY A 59 -26.78 -14.45 2.54
N PHE A 60 -27.11 -13.50 3.44
CA PHE A 60 -26.50 -12.17 3.47
C PHE A 60 -24.96 -12.24 3.46
N THR A 61 -24.38 -13.05 4.34
CA THR A 61 -22.92 -13.23 4.47
C THR A 61 -22.31 -13.72 3.17
N ALA A 62 -22.92 -14.72 2.53
CA ALA A 62 -22.45 -15.24 1.24
C ALA A 62 -22.50 -14.17 0.13
N ARG A 63 -23.61 -13.42 0.03
CA ARG A 63 -23.73 -12.32 -0.95
C ARG A 63 -22.74 -11.19 -0.66
N TRP A 64 -22.49 -10.90 0.61
CA TRP A 64 -21.53 -9.89 1.04
C TRP A 64 -20.10 -10.27 0.63
N HIS A 65 -19.66 -11.49 0.98
CA HIS A 65 -18.35 -12.01 0.59
C HIS A 65 -18.15 -12.02 -0.93
N ALA A 66 -19.13 -12.54 -1.67
CA ALA A 66 -19.07 -12.59 -3.13
C ALA A 66 -19.04 -11.19 -3.78
N ARG A 67 -19.55 -10.14 -3.11
CA ARG A 67 -19.39 -8.76 -3.59
C ARG A 67 -18.02 -8.20 -3.23
N SER A 68 -17.52 -8.47 -2.03
CA SER A 68 -16.19 -7.97 -1.60
C SER A 68 -15.06 -8.59 -2.43
N GLU A 69 -15.14 -9.87 -2.75
CA GLU A 69 -14.15 -10.57 -3.59
C GLU A 69 -14.11 -9.97 -5.00
N ARG A 70 -15.28 -9.86 -5.67
CA ARG A 70 -15.38 -9.23 -6.98
C ARG A 70 -14.89 -7.78 -6.98
N ALA A 71 -15.15 -7.03 -5.91
CA ALA A 71 -14.65 -5.66 -5.78
C ALA A 71 -13.11 -5.63 -5.61
N ALA A 72 -12.54 -6.57 -4.86
CA ALA A 72 -11.09 -6.71 -4.69
C ALA A 72 -10.41 -7.08 -6.01
N GLU A 73 -10.95 -8.06 -6.76
CA GLU A 73 -10.45 -8.46 -8.07
C GLU A 73 -10.47 -7.32 -9.09
N ARG A 74 -11.56 -6.54 -9.13
CA ARG A 74 -11.65 -5.37 -10.02
C ARG A 74 -10.60 -4.31 -9.66
N ARG A 75 -10.34 -4.10 -8.37
CA ARG A 75 -9.31 -3.15 -7.91
C ARG A 75 -7.90 -3.65 -8.27
N SER A 76 -7.60 -4.92 -8.03
CA SER A 76 -6.29 -5.49 -8.35
C SER A 76 -6.03 -5.50 -9.86
N ALA A 77 -7.02 -5.88 -10.67
CA ALA A 77 -6.92 -5.83 -12.13
C ALA A 77 -6.67 -4.40 -12.62
N ARG A 78 -7.41 -3.41 -12.08
CA ARG A 78 -7.20 -1.99 -12.45
C ARG A 78 -5.80 -1.49 -12.06
N GLN A 79 -5.31 -1.85 -10.88
CA GLN A 79 -3.96 -1.49 -10.44
C GLN A 79 -2.88 -2.14 -11.31
N ALA A 80 -3.05 -3.41 -11.67
CA ALA A 80 -2.13 -4.12 -12.57
C ALA A 80 -2.09 -3.45 -13.96
N TRP A 81 -3.25 -3.12 -14.53
CA TRP A 81 -3.32 -2.41 -15.80
C TRP A 81 -2.69 -1.02 -15.75
N LEU A 82 -2.90 -0.27 -14.68
CA LEU A 82 -2.25 1.03 -14.50
C LEU A 82 -0.73 0.91 -14.37
N ALA A 83 -0.24 -0.05 -13.58
CA ALA A 83 1.19 -0.32 -13.45
C ALA A 83 1.81 -0.72 -14.80
N LEU A 84 1.13 -1.56 -15.58
CA LEU A 84 1.56 -1.96 -16.91
C LEU A 84 1.57 -0.76 -17.87
N ALA A 85 0.51 0.05 -17.89
CA ALA A 85 0.43 1.23 -18.74
C ALA A 85 1.53 2.25 -18.42
N LEU A 86 1.81 2.48 -17.13
CA LEU A 86 2.88 3.39 -16.70
C LEU A 86 4.27 2.86 -17.05
N SER A 87 4.52 1.56 -16.85
CA SER A 87 5.81 0.95 -17.20
C SER A 87 6.07 0.96 -18.70
N ILE A 88 5.07 0.62 -19.51
CA ILE A 88 5.15 0.74 -20.98
C ILE A 88 5.34 2.21 -21.39
N GLY A 89 4.55 3.12 -20.83
CA GLY A 89 4.64 4.55 -21.13
C GLY A 89 6.03 5.13 -20.81
N LEU A 90 6.60 4.76 -19.67
CA LEU A 90 7.96 5.15 -19.29
C LEU A 90 9.01 4.55 -20.22
N ALA A 91 8.90 3.26 -20.58
CA ALA A 91 9.81 2.63 -21.51
C ALA A 91 9.80 3.29 -22.89
N VAL A 92 8.60 3.60 -23.41
CA VAL A 92 8.43 4.32 -24.68
C VAL A 92 9.01 5.72 -24.60
N LEU A 93 8.77 6.46 -23.51
CA LEU A 93 9.34 7.79 -23.32
C LEU A 93 10.87 7.77 -23.29
N LEU A 94 11.47 6.84 -22.52
CA LEU A 94 12.92 6.68 -22.46
C LEU A 94 13.50 6.30 -23.82
N LEU A 95 12.84 5.41 -24.56
CA LEU A 95 13.24 5.05 -25.92
C LEU A 95 13.16 6.25 -26.87
N ALA A 96 12.09 7.03 -26.80
CA ALA A 96 11.93 8.24 -27.61
C ALA A 96 13.03 9.27 -27.30
N LEU A 97 13.33 9.50 -26.02
CA LEU A 97 14.42 10.39 -25.61
C LEU A 97 15.79 9.88 -26.08
N LEU A 98 16.02 8.57 -26.04
CA LEU A 98 17.24 7.96 -26.56
C LEU A 98 17.36 8.19 -28.07
N VAL A 99 16.30 7.89 -28.84
CA VAL A 99 16.29 8.07 -30.30
C VAL A 99 16.47 9.54 -30.67
N LEU A 100 15.73 10.45 -30.04
CA LEU A 100 15.85 11.89 -30.28
C LEU A 100 17.25 12.40 -29.89
N GLY A 101 17.80 11.94 -28.78
CA GLY A 101 19.15 12.27 -28.36
C GLY A 101 20.23 11.78 -29.33
N VAL A 102 20.05 10.58 -29.91
CA VAL A 102 20.96 10.02 -30.92
C VAL A 102 20.83 10.76 -32.26
N MET A 103 19.62 11.16 -32.65
CA MET A 103 19.38 11.95 -33.86
C MET A 103 19.91 13.39 -33.75
N ALA A 104 19.87 13.99 -32.55
CA ALA A 104 20.32 15.36 -32.32
C ALA A 104 21.85 15.52 -32.41
N SER A 105 22.63 14.55 -31.91
CA SER A 105 24.09 14.56 -32.07
C SER A 105 24.71 13.15 -32.10
N PRO A 106 24.68 12.47 -33.27
CA PRO A 106 25.19 11.10 -33.39
C PRO A 106 26.69 10.99 -33.06
N GLY A 107 27.46 12.03 -33.37
CA GLY A 107 28.90 12.11 -33.05
C GLY A 107 29.19 12.13 -31.55
N ASP A 108 28.38 12.81 -30.73
CA ASP A 108 28.57 12.86 -29.29
C ASP A 108 28.23 11.53 -28.61
N TRP A 109 27.28 10.78 -29.17
CA TRP A 109 26.94 9.44 -28.70
C TRP A 109 28.03 8.44 -29.04
N ALA A 110 28.59 8.48 -30.25
CA ALA A 110 29.74 7.67 -30.62
C ALA A 110 30.95 7.98 -29.72
N ALA A 111 31.23 9.27 -29.48
CA ALA A 111 32.30 9.70 -28.60
C ALA A 111 32.06 9.33 -27.13
N ARG A 112 30.81 9.43 -26.62
CA ARG A 112 30.45 8.96 -25.28
C ARG A 112 30.58 7.45 -25.15
N GLY A 113 30.06 6.68 -26.10
CA GLY A 113 30.18 5.23 -26.12
C GLY A 113 31.65 4.78 -26.13
N LEU A 114 32.47 5.41 -26.97
CA LEU A 114 33.91 5.12 -27.02
C LEU A 114 34.61 5.45 -25.70
N ARG A 115 34.29 6.59 -25.07
CA ARG A 115 34.83 6.95 -23.74
C ARG A 115 34.37 6.01 -22.64
N THR A 116 33.11 5.58 -22.66
CA THR A 116 32.57 4.60 -21.72
C THR A 116 33.29 3.27 -21.87
N VAL A 117 33.42 2.75 -23.09
CA VAL A 117 34.15 1.49 -23.34
C VAL A 117 35.61 1.60 -22.93
N ALA A 118 36.29 2.71 -23.25
CA ALA A 118 37.67 2.95 -22.83
C ALA A 118 37.79 3.02 -21.29
N GLY A 119 36.83 3.66 -20.61
CA GLY A 119 36.74 3.71 -19.15
C GLY A 119 36.55 2.33 -18.54
N TRP A 120 35.60 1.53 -19.04
CA TRP A 120 35.40 0.15 -18.62
C TRP A 120 36.65 -0.72 -18.80
N ILE A 121 37.37 -0.56 -19.91
CA ILE A 121 38.64 -1.27 -20.13
C ILE A 121 39.69 -0.84 -19.11
N ALA A 122 39.79 0.46 -18.81
CA ALA A 122 40.72 0.98 -17.81
C ALA A 122 40.36 0.49 -16.39
N ASP A 123 39.08 0.51 -16.04
CA ASP A 123 38.57 0.07 -14.74
C ASP A 123 38.76 -1.44 -14.53
N VAL A 124 38.49 -2.25 -15.56
CA VAL A 124 38.75 -3.71 -15.53
C VAL A 124 40.24 -3.98 -15.39
N ARG A 125 41.10 -3.25 -16.11
CA ARG A 125 42.56 -3.37 -15.95
C ARG A 125 43.02 -2.99 -14.55
N LEU A 126 42.47 -1.91 -13.98
CA LEU A 126 42.78 -1.46 -12.64
C LEU A 126 42.32 -2.51 -11.61
N ALA A 127 41.08 -2.99 -11.70
CA ALA A 127 40.55 -4.04 -10.84
C ALA A 127 41.40 -5.32 -10.94
N TRP A 128 41.77 -5.74 -12.15
CA TRP A 128 42.64 -6.89 -12.35
C TRP A 128 44.03 -6.69 -11.74
N SER A 129 44.60 -5.49 -11.86
CA SER A 129 45.90 -5.17 -11.27
C SER A 129 45.85 -5.19 -9.74
N LEU A 130 44.75 -4.74 -9.14
CA LEU A 130 44.52 -4.78 -7.70
C LEU A 130 44.34 -6.23 -7.22
N VAL A 131 43.56 -7.04 -7.95
CA VAL A 131 43.40 -8.47 -7.69
C VAL A 131 44.75 -9.18 -7.79
N GLY A 132 45.53 -8.93 -8.84
CA GLY A 132 46.87 -9.51 -9.00
C GLY A 132 47.85 -9.09 -7.91
N ALA A 133 47.86 -7.81 -7.53
CA ALA A 133 48.69 -7.30 -6.43
C ALA A 133 48.29 -7.89 -5.07
N PHE A 134 46.98 -8.08 -4.85
CA PHE A 134 46.45 -8.71 -3.65
C PHE A 134 46.75 -10.22 -3.60
N LEU A 135 46.59 -10.95 -4.71
CA LEU A 135 46.95 -12.36 -4.77
C LEU A 135 48.47 -12.57 -4.66
N GLY A 136 49.28 -11.67 -5.22
CA GLY A 136 50.74 -11.72 -5.15
C GLY A 136 51.32 -11.36 -3.78
N SER A 137 50.55 -10.70 -2.91
CA SER A 137 50.93 -10.44 -1.52
C SER A 137 50.51 -11.54 -0.53
N LEU A 138 49.73 -12.53 -1.00
CA LEU A 138 49.34 -13.70 -0.21
C LEU A 138 50.42 -14.80 -0.30
N PRO A 139 50.72 -15.51 0.80
CA PRO A 139 51.56 -16.71 0.77
C PRO A 139 50.97 -17.76 -0.18
N GLU A 140 51.82 -18.46 -0.96
CA GLU A 140 51.41 -19.41 -2.01
C GLU A 140 50.24 -20.37 -1.69
N PRO A 141 50.08 -20.94 -0.47
CA PRO A 141 48.94 -21.82 -0.18
C PRO A 141 47.58 -21.11 -0.03
N VAL A 142 47.55 -19.78 0.12
CA VAL A 142 46.33 -19.00 0.40
C VAL A 142 45.67 -18.46 -0.89
N SER A 143 46.41 -18.33 -1.99
CA SER A 143 45.90 -17.74 -3.25
C SER A 143 44.90 -18.64 -3.99
N LEU A 144 45.04 -19.96 -3.88
CA LEU A 144 44.13 -20.93 -4.53
C LEU A 144 42.78 -21.03 -3.80
N ALA A 145 42.80 -20.93 -2.47
CA ALA A 145 41.60 -21.00 -1.62
C ALA A 145 40.73 -19.74 -1.72
N SER A 146 41.35 -18.56 -1.85
CA SER A 146 40.63 -17.29 -1.96
C SER A 146 39.95 -17.08 -3.31
N GLY A 147 40.57 -17.54 -4.41
CA GLY A 147 39.97 -17.49 -5.75
C GLY A 147 38.71 -18.34 -5.89
N ILE A 148 38.73 -19.56 -5.34
CA ILE A 148 37.57 -20.47 -5.32
C ILE A 148 36.45 -19.90 -4.43
N GLY A 149 36.82 -19.32 -3.27
CA GLY A 149 35.85 -18.70 -2.35
C GLY A 149 35.10 -17.52 -2.96
N LEU A 150 35.79 -16.62 -3.66
CA LEU A 150 35.16 -15.49 -4.33
C LEU A 150 34.25 -15.93 -5.50
N GLY A 151 34.68 -16.93 -6.28
CA GLY A 151 33.87 -17.49 -7.37
C GLY A 151 32.57 -18.13 -6.87
N LEU A 152 32.64 -18.90 -5.78
CA LEU A 152 31.46 -19.49 -5.14
C LEU A 152 30.54 -18.43 -4.52
N GLY A 153 31.11 -17.40 -3.90
CA GLY A 153 30.34 -16.28 -3.34
C GLY A 153 29.54 -15.52 -4.40
N LEU A 154 30.16 -15.22 -5.55
CA LEU A 154 29.48 -14.56 -6.66
C LEU A 154 28.35 -15.43 -7.24
N MET A 155 28.59 -16.73 -7.41
CA MET A 155 27.57 -17.69 -7.84
C MET A 155 26.37 -17.73 -6.90
N LEU A 156 26.61 -17.76 -5.58
CA LEU A 156 25.55 -17.76 -4.57
C LEU A 156 24.71 -16.48 -4.61
N VAL A 157 25.34 -15.31 -4.79
CA VAL A 157 24.62 -14.03 -4.91
C VAL A 157 23.75 -14.01 -6.17
N LEU A 158 24.27 -14.47 -7.31
CA LEU A 158 23.51 -14.50 -8.57
C LEU A 158 22.32 -15.47 -8.48
N VAL A 159 22.52 -16.66 -7.89
CA VAL A 159 21.43 -17.62 -7.65
C VAL A 159 20.39 -17.04 -6.69
N GLY A 160 20.83 -16.36 -5.62
CA GLY A 160 19.96 -15.69 -4.67
C GLY A 160 19.11 -14.59 -5.31
N LEU A 161 19.71 -13.76 -6.17
CA LEU A 161 19.01 -12.72 -6.92
C LEU A 161 18.00 -13.31 -7.92
N ALA A 162 18.37 -14.38 -8.63
CA ALA A 162 17.47 -15.07 -9.54
C ALA A 162 16.28 -15.71 -8.80
N ALA A 163 16.53 -16.35 -7.65
CA ALA A 163 15.49 -16.93 -6.80
C ALA A 163 14.57 -15.85 -6.22
N ALA A 164 15.13 -14.74 -5.73
CA ALA A 164 14.36 -13.61 -5.22
C ALA A 164 13.43 -13.04 -6.30
N TRP A 165 13.96 -12.82 -7.51
CA TRP A 165 13.17 -12.37 -8.65
C TRP A 165 12.03 -13.34 -8.98
N PHE A 166 12.31 -14.65 -9.03
CA PHE A 166 11.30 -15.69 -9.32
C PHE A 166 10.19 -15.72 -8.26
N ILE A 167 10.54 -15.62 -6.98
CA ILE A 167 9.57 -15.57 -5.86
C ILE A 167 8.69 -14.32 -5.94
N THR A 168 9.29 -13.16 -6.21
CA THR A 168 8.57 -11.90 -6.36
C THR A 168 7.56 -11.99 -7.51
N VAL A 169 7.97 -12.47 -8.68
CA VAL A 169 7.07 -12.64 -9.84
C VAL A 169 5.92 -13.60 -9.50
N HIS A 170 6.20 -14.76 -8.92
CA HIS A 170 5.16 -15.75 -8.62
C HIS A 170 4.16 -15.27 -7.57
N ARG A 171 4.62 -14.52 -6.55
CA ARG A 171 3.76 -13.98 -5.49
C ARG A 171 2.78 -12.91 -6.00
N PHE A 172 3.21 -12.07 -6.94
CA PHE A 172 2.38 -10.98 -7.47
C PHE A 172 1.58 -11.37 -8.71
N ALA A 173 2.07 -12.31 -9.53
CA ALA A 173 1.35 -12.80 -10.71
C ALA A 173 0.28 -13.84 -10.37
N PHE A 174 0.51 -14.66 -9.35
CA PHE A 174 -0.44 -15.66 -8.87
C PHE A 174 -0.74 -15.43 -7.39
N PRO A 175 -1.62 -14.47 -7.04
CA PRO A 175 -2.13 -14.40 -5.69
C PRO A 175 -2.83 -15.74 -5.41
N VAL A 176 -2.20 -16.59 -4.60
CA VAL A 176 -2.81 -17.83 -4.11
C VAL A 176 -4.11 -17.42 -3.46
N HIS A 177 -5.22 -17.69 -4.15
CA HIS A 177 -6.55 -17.69 -3.56
C HIS A 177 -6.49 -18.70 -2.43
N ARG A 178 -6.22 -18.24 -1.20
CA ARG A 178 -6.43 -19.05 -0.01
C ARG A 178 -7.94 -19.20 0.10
N GLY A 179 -8.44 -20.20 -0.61
CA GLY A 179 -9.79 -20.70 -0.44
C GLY A 179 -9.96 -21.02 1.03
N GLY A 180 -10.92 -20.33 1.65
CA GLY A 180 -11.29 -20.56 3.03
C GLY A 180 -11.60 -22.03 3.25
N VAL A 181 -10.86 -22.64 4.17
CA VAL A 181 -11.22 -23.93 4.75
C VAL A 181 -12.56 -23.72 5.45
N ARG A 182 -13.63 -24.23 4.82
CA ARG A 182 -14.89 -24.51 5.49
C ARG A 182 -14.61 -25.59 6.54
N ARG A 183 -14.80 -25.26 7.81
CA ARG A 183 -15.43 -26.15 8.80
C ARG A 183 -16.39 -25.31 9.62
#